data_AF-A0A497WNK7-F1
#
_entry.id   AF-A0A497WNK7-F1
#
_cell.length_a   1.000
_cell.length_b   1.000
_cell.length_c   1.000
_cell.angle_alpha   90.00
_cell.angle_beta   90.00
_cell.angle_gamma   90.00
#
_symmetry.space_group_name_H-M   'P 1'
#
loop_
_entity.id
_entity.type
_entity.pdbx_description
1 polymer ?
#
loop_
_entity_poly.entity_id
_entity_poly.type
_entity_poly.pdbx_seq_one_letter_code
_entity_poly.pdbx_strand_id
1 'polypeptide(L)'
;MFEKTLHGANIATCCAALATAADLTLTGGAAGAIAAALSGVALFKKADTTTRNMAKDMADAFDAALAQNNLQGDRRKIAVQMFAHFPPSEEELATGSMSPTVIAANMRALVEATATDPAHKSDTALNDYTAIITAVATPLCVPSDQKEAMLAELLKRSDQSGRAGSLRDEGITEKAIIRLAQRIAADTDDIGQAWLELQNAMDIAVRVQAEGQVQSNHGNFVDTVLARVAELAKDGDYTAAGAAIDEALEQAEAQVIRLLESGVEVALLDRDTAKAAALLVRKADMEAGGVAEFETLSALQDHYYEIGRDKGSNLDSMLAIDLANLVLARATTPNERGNAWNDLGLALGRLGERESGKNRLEQAFTAFIQAFKEISRDRTPMDWAKIQGNLGNTLARLGERDIGSDRLEQAVTAYTEILKEHSRDRTPLDWAMTQMNLGNALTKLGERENGTARLLQAVTAYSQALKEFTRNGVPMQWAMTHLNLGTVFLALGERENATARLDQAVTAYTEALKEYTRDRTPLDWAITQLNLAAVEGAYFGKTNDPAHLDRAASFADVAREIFVEAQASRYIMMTDQILDAIQSRRS
;
A
#
# COMPACT_ATOMS: atom_id res chain seq x y z
N MET A 1 8.25 2.58 -16.76
CA MET A 1 9.18 2.29 -17.88
C MET A 1 10.53 2.95 -17.61
N PHE A 2 10.59 4.27 -17.46
CA PHE A 2 11.83 5.01 -17.19
C PHE A 2 12.68 4.46 -16.04
N GLU A 3 12.13 4.16 -14.85
CA GLU A 3 12.93 3.68 -13.70
C GLU A 3 13.49 2.26 -13.85
N LYS A 4 12.78 1.33 -14.52
CA LYS A 4 13.29 -0.02 -14.78
C LYS A 4 14.23 -0.07 -15.97
N THR A 5 14.00 0.76 -16.98
CA THR A 5 14.98 1.06 -18.01
C THR A 5 16.20 1.72 -17.37
N LEU A 6 16.04 2.56 -16.35
CA LEU A 6 17.15 3.12 -15.57
C LEU A 6 17.89 2.06 -14.76
N HIS A 7 17.19 1.17 -14.03
CA HIS A 7 17.83 0.11 -13.24
C HIS A 7 18.50 -0.94 -14.13
N GLY A 8 17.84 -1.37 -15.21
CA GLY A 8 18.41 -2.25 -16.23
C GLY A 8 19.60 -1.60 -16.93
N ALA A 9 19.51 -0.31 -17.29
CA ALA A 9 20.63 0.45 -17.83
C ALA A 9 21.75 0.66 -16.81
N ASN A 10 21.43 0.81 -15.52
CA ASN A 10 22.41 0.93 -14.44
C ASN A 10 23.14 -0.40 -14.21
N ILE A 11 22.43 -1.53 -14.24
CA ILE A 11 23.01 -2.87 -14.21
C ILE A 11 23.90 -3.10 -15.43
N ALA A 12 23.40 -2.82 -16.64
CA ALA A 12 24.19 -2.95 -17.87
C ALA A 12 25.43 -2.04 -17.86
N THR A 13 25.29 -0.82 -17.34
CA THR A 13 26.38 0.14 -17.14
C THR A 13 27.39 -0.36 -16.12
N CYS A 14 26.95 -0.92 -14.98
CA CYS A 14 27.84 -1.50 -13.96
C CYS A 14 28.58 -2.71 -14.50
N CYS A 15 27.92 -3.58 -15.27
CA CYS A 15 28.54 -4.72 -15.95
C CYS A 15 29.60 -4.25 -16.98
N ALA A 16 29.30 -3.22 -17.77
CA ALA A 16 30.25 -2.62 -18.71
C ALA A 16 31.44 -1.93 -18.00
N ALA A 17 31.20 -1.31 -16.84
CA ALA A 17 32.25 -0.70 -16.03
C ALA A 17 33.19 -1.74 -15.40
N LEU A 18 32.65 -2.86 -14.91
CA LEU A 18 33.44 -4.01 -14.44
C LEU A 18 34.30 -4.59 -15.56
N ALA A 19 33.74 -4.73 -16.77
CA ALA A 19 34.48 -5.16 -17.96
C ALA A 19 35.65 -4.22 -18.29
N THR A 20 35.46 -2.91 -18.15
CA THR A 20 36.52 -1.92 -18.38
C THR A 20 37.59 -1.98 -17.28
N ALA A 21 37.18 -2.17 -16.01
CA ALA A 21 38.09 -2.32 -14.88
C ALA A 21 38.95 -3.59 -14.98
N ALA A 22 38.40 -4.65 -15.57
CA ALA A 22 39.08 -5.90 -15.85
C ALA A 22 40.33 -5.76 -16.72
N ASP A 23 40.18 -5.07 -17.86
CA ASP A 23 41.26 -4.80 -18.80
C ASP A 23 42.40 -4.02 -18.14
N LEU A 24 42.07 -3.14 -17.20
CA LEU A 24 43.06 -2.41 -16.39
C LEU A 24 43.77 -3.31 -15.37
N THR A 25 43.09 -4.27 -14.74
CA THR A 25 43.74 -5.21 -13.80
C THR A 25 44.65 -6.22 -14.49
N LEU A 26 44.34 -6.60 -15.75
CA LEU A 26 45.16 -7.48 -16.59
C LEU A 26 46.54 -6.88 -16.93
N THR A 27 46.69 -5.55 -16.84
CA THR A 27 47.96 -4.84 -17.04
C THR A 27 48.75 -4.57 -15.74
N GLY A 28 48.26 -5.07 -14.60
CA GLY A 28 49.00 -5.10 -13.33
C GLY A 28 48.83 -3.85 -12.46
N GLY A 29 47.75 -3.79 -11.69
CA GLY A 29 47.56 -2.81 -10.62
C GLY A 29 46.42 -3.20 -9.67
N ALA A 30 46.76 -3.83 -8.55
CA ALA A 30 45.80 -4.28 -7.54
C ALA A 30 45.18 -3.09 -6.76
N ALA A 31 43.87 -3.17 -6.52
CA ALA A 31 43.02 -2.28 -5.71
C ALA A 31 42.87 -0.81 -6.18
N GLY A 32 43.93 -0.14 -6.66
CA GLY A 32 43.86 1.24 -7.15
C GLY A 32 43.10 1.41 -8.47
N ALA A 33 43.08 0.37 -9.32
CA ALA A 33 42.45 0.39 -10.63
C ALA A 33 40.92 0.25 -10.57
N ILE A 34 40.37 -0.42 -9.56
CA ILE A 34 38.91 -0.50 -9.32
C ILE A 34 38.38 0.88 -8.93
N ALA A 35 39.08 1.57 -8.02
CA ALA A 35 38.76 2.96 -7.67
C ALA A 35 38.95 3.94 -8.84
N ALA A 36 39.94 3.72 -9.72
CA ALA A 36 40.21 4.53 -10.92
C ALA A 36 39.21 4.27 -12.08
N ALA A 37 38.74 3.04 -12.27
CA ALA A 37 37.72 2.67 -13.25
C ALA A 37 36.31 3.08 -12.79
N LEU A 38 36.02 2.97 -11.48
CA LEU A 38 34.85 3.60 -10.85
C LEU A 38 34.93 5.15 -10.90
N SER A 39 36.12 5.72 -11.15
CA SER A 39 36.33 7.13 -11.41
C SER A 39 36.65 7.46 -12.88
N GLY A 40 36.23 6.59 -13.82
CA GLY A 40 36.12 6.87 -15.26
C GLY A 40 34.96 7.82 -15.61
N VAL A 41 34.88 8.95 -14.90
CA VAL A 41 34.47 10.34 -15.19
C VAL A 41 33.37 10.71 -16.22
N ALA A 42 32.80 9.84 -17.04
CA ALA A 42 31.64 10.19 -17.89
C ALA A 42 30.31 9.59 -17.41
N LEU A 43 30.31 8.33 -16.95
CA LEU A 43 29.09 7.62 -16.51
C LEU A 43 28.67 7.99 -15.07
N PHE A 44 29.62 8.15 -14.14
CA PHE A 44 29.33 8.41 -12.72
C PHE A 44 29.26 9.88 -12.32
N LYS A 45 29.64 10.84 -13.19
CA LYS A 45 29.48 12.28 -12.89
C LYS A 45 28.03 12.76 -12.95
N LYS A 46 27.13 11.98 -13.56
CA LYS A 46 25.68 12.25 -13.63
C LYS A 46 24.84 11.26 -12.80
N ALA A 47 25.47 10.24 -12.20
CA ALA A 47 24.77 9.23 -11.42
C ALA A 47 24.56 9.72 -9.96
N ASP A 48 23.42 9.36 -9.38
CA ASP A 48 23.11 9.71 -7.98
C ASP A 48 23.98 8.92 -6.97
N THR A 49 23.80 9.21 -5.69
CA THR A 49 24.54 8.58 -4.60
C THR A 49 24.25 7.07 -4.50
N THR A 50 23.03 6.66 -4.83
CA THR A 50 22.57 5.26 -4.80
C THR A 50 23.36 4.41 -5.79
N THR A 51 23.47 4.88 -7.03
CA THR A 51 24.19 4.18 -8.12
C THR A 51 25.68 3.98 -7.78
N ARG A 52 26.30 4.92 -7.05
CA ARG A 52 27.71 4.82 -6.62
C ARG A 52 27.92 3.80 -5.50
N ASN A 53 27.00 3.71 -4.55
CA ASN A 53 27.08 2.73 -3.48
C ASN A 53 26.88 1.31 -4.01
N MET A 54 25.91 1.10 -4.92
CA MET A 54 25.69 -0.19 -5.57
C MET A 54 26.93 -0.70 -6.29
N ALA A 55 27.61 0.14 -7.07
CA ALA A 55 28.83 -0.24 -7.78
C ALA A 55 29.98 -0.66 -6.83
N LYS A 56 30.03 -0.10 -5.62
CA LYS A 56 30.99 -0.49 -4.59
C LYS A 56 30.63 -1.86 -4.00
N ASP A 57 29.38 -2.07 -3.62
CA ASP A 57 28.92 -3.33 -3.04
C ASP A 57 29.11 -4.51 -4.01
N MET A 58 28.95 -4.26 -5.32
CA MET A 58 29.29 -5.23 -6.37
C MET A 58 30.76 -5.60 -6.41
N ALA A 59 31.66 -4.62 -6.32
CA ALA A 59 33.10 -4.87 -6.35
C ALA A 59 33.54 -5.71 -5.14
N ASP A 60 33.00 -5.38 -3.96
CA ASP A 60 33.26 -6.10 -2.72
C ASP A 60 32.73 -7.55 -2.79
N ALA A 61 31.54 -7.77 -3.34
CA ALA A 61 30.98 -9.11 -3.55
C ALA A 61 31.75 -9.92 -4.60
N PHE A 62 32.22 -9.27 -5.67
CA PHE A 62 33.04 -9.90 -6.71
C PHE A 62 34.37 -10.41 -6.14
N ASP A 63 35.07 -9.57 -5.38
CA ASP A 63 36.32 -9.95 -4.73
C ASP A 63 36.11 -11.07 -3.69
N ALA A 64 35.01 -11.03 -2.94
CA ALA A 64 34.64 -12.10 -2.02
C ALA A 64 34.36 -13.44 -2.75
N ALA A 65 33.62 -13.40 -3.86
CA ALA A 65 33.29 -14.59 -4.65
C ALA A 65 34.52 -15.23 -5.28
N LEU A 66 35.47 -14.42 -5.77
CA LEU A 66 36.75 -14.91 -6.28
C LEU A 66 37.57 -15.59 -5.18
N ALA A 67 37.60 -15.01 -3.98
CA ALA A 67 38.31 -15.56 -2.84
C ALA A 67 37.70 -16.89 -2.37
N GLN A 68 36.37 -16.98 -2.30
CA GLN A 68 35.66 -18.18 -1.87
C GLN A 68 35.80 -19.37 -2.84
N ASN A 69 35.86 -19.11 -4.15
CA ASN A 69 36.00 -20.17 -5.16
C ASN A 69 37.47 -20.49 -5.49
N ASN A 70 38.43 -19.87 -4.79
CA ASN A 70 39.88 -20.09 -4.93
C ASN A 70 40.37 -19.97 -6.39
N LEU A 71 39.74 -19.10 -7.19
CA LEU A 71 40.01 -18.97 -8.61
C LEU A 71 41.25 -18.09 -8.82
N GLN A 72 42.34 -18.70 -9.30
CA GLN A 72 43.60 -18.01 -9.59
C GLN A 72 43.92 -18.00 -11.08
N GLY A 73 44.82 -17.10 -11.48
CA GLY A 73 45.37 -17.06 -12.84
C GLY A 73 44.30 -16.83 -13.92
N ASP A 74 44.31 -17.65 -14.96
CA ASP A 74 43.47 -17.43 -16.15
C ASP A 74 41.98 -17.62 -15.89
N ARG A 75 41.58 -18.45 -14.92
CA ARG A 75 40.15 -18.63 -14.58
C ARG A 75 39.50 -17.36 -14.04
N ARG A 76 40.24 -16.56 -13.28
CA ARG A 76 39.81 -15.22 -12.84
C ARG A 76 39.60 -14.30 -14.03
N LYS A 77 40.53 -14.31 -15.00
CA LYS A 77 40.44 -13.50 -16.22
C LYS A 77 39.22 -13.87 -17.06
N ILE A 78 38.95 -15.17 -17.16
CA ILE A 78 37.85 -15.71 -17.95
C ILE A 78 36.50 -15.37 -17.33
N ALA A 79 36.31 -15.55 -16.02
CA ALA A 79 35.06 -15.17 -15.35
C ALA A 79 34.71 -13.70 -15.60
N VAL A 80 35.73 -12.83 -15.61
CA VAL A 80 35.58 -11.41 -15.89
C VAL A 80 35.32 -11.13 -17.40
N GLN A 81 35.98 -11.84 -18.30
CA GLN A 81 35.74 -11.74 -19.75
C GLN A 81 34.35 -12.24 -20.16
N MET A 82 33.80 -13.22 -19.45
CA MET A 82 32.45 -13.72 -19.69
C MET A 82 31.39 -12.66 -19.42
N PHE A 83 31.51 -11.92 -18.32
CA PHE A 83 30.66 -10.77 -18.04
C PHE A 83 30.79 -9.65 -19.10
N ALA A 84 31.98 -9.48 -19.67
CA ALA A 84 32.26 -8.47 -20.69
C ALA A 84 31.71 -8.84 -22.08
N HIS A 85 31.72 -10.14 -22.44
CA HIS A 85 31.28 -10.61 -23.75
C HIS A 85 29.80 -11.00 -23.79
N PHE A 86 29.21 -11.30 -22.63
CA PHE A 86 27.83 -11.76 -22.51
C PHE A 86 27.06 -10.96 -21.45
N PRO A 87 26.97 -9.62 -21.57
CA PRO A 87 26.10 -8.85 -20.69
C PRO A 87 24.63 -9.26 -20.91
N PRO A 88 23.80 -9.27 -19.86
CA PRO A 88 22.38 -9.47 -20.03
C PRO A 88 21.81 -8.28 -20.81
N SER A 89 20.99 -8.55 -21.81
CA SER A 89 20.38 -7.52 -22.65
C SER A 89 19.35 -6.70 -21.87
N GLU A 90 19.08 -5.49 -22.36
CA GLU A 90 18.07 -4.59 -21.77
C GLU A 90 16.67 -5.23 -21.73
N GLU A 91 16.36 -6.07 -22.73
CA GLU A 91 15.12 -6.85 -22.80
C GLU A 91 15.09 -8.01 -21.78
N GLU A 92 16.21 -8.74 -21.60
CA GLU A 92 16.33 -9.80 -20.59
C GLU A 92 16.26 -9.28 -19.15
N LEU A 93 16.79 -8.08 -18.90
CA LEU A 93 16.68 -7.40 -17.61
C LEU A 93 15.25 -6.88 -17.38
N ALA A 94 14.59 -6.37 -18.43
CA ALA A 94 13.24 -5.84 -18.35
C ALA A 94 12.14 -6.92 -18.21
N THR A 95 12.37 -8.13 -18.73
CA THR A 95 11.44 -9.28 -18.67
C THR A 95 11.35 -9.95 -17.30
N GLY A 96 12.18 -9.52 -16.34
CA GLY A 96 11.79 -9.50 -14.93
C GLY A 96 12.17 -10.71 -14.09
N SER A 97 13.09 -11.55 -14.52
CA SER A 97 13.80 -12.42 -13.59
C SER A 97 15.08 -11.76 -13.09
N MET A 98 14.92 -10.67 -12.31
CA MET A 98 16.05 -10.00 -11.63
C MET A 98 16.50 -10.76 -10.38
N SER A 99 16.36 -12.08 -10.35
CA SER A 99 16.97 -12.89 -9.32
C SER A 99 18.41 -13.20 -9.74
N PRO A 100 19.37 -13.19 -8.79
CA PRO A 100 20.76 -13.56 -9.09
C PRO A 100 20.88 -14.92 -9.77
N THR A 101 19.96 -15.84 -9.46
CA THR A 101 19.90 -17.19 -10.01
C THR A 101 19.49 -17.22 -11.48
N VAL A 102 18.52 -16.41 -11.92
CA VAL A 102 18.11 -16.39 -13.33
C VAL A 102 19.12 -15.64 -14.20
N ILE A 103 19.70 -14.55 -13.68
CA ILE A 103 20.82 -13.88 -14.36
C ILE A 103 21.96 -14.88 -14.58
N ALA A 104 22.31 -15.66 -13.54
CA ALA A 104 23.34 -16.68 -13.64
C ALA A 104 22.97 -17.83 -14.59
N ALA A 105 21.70 -18.24 -14.66
CA ALA A 105 21.22 -19.27 -15.57
C ALA A 105 21.28 -18.83 -17.04
N ASN A 106 20.85 -17.59 -17.34
CA ASN A 106 20.89 -17.04 -18.70
C ASN A 106 22.32 -16.88 -19.21
N MET A 107 23.22 -16.34 -18.37
CA MET A 107 24.63 -16.24 -18.71
C MET A 107 25.28 -17.61 -18.93
N ARG A 108 24.93 -18.60 -18.10
CA ARG A 108 25.39 -19.98 -18.28
C ARG A 108 24.97 -20.52 -19.66
N ALA A 109 23.68 -20.42 -20.00
CA ALA A 109 23.16 -20.90 -21.27
C ALA A 109 23.81 -20.19 -22.47
N LEU A 110 24.04 -18.88 -22.36
CA LEU A 110 24.69 -18.09 -23.40
C LEU A 110 26.14 -18.54 -23.62
N VAL A 111 26.88 -18.87 -22.56
CA VAL A 111 28.26 -19.38 -22.63
C VAL A 111 28.30 -20.79 -23.21
N GLU A 112 27.39 -21.65 -22.80
CA GLU A 112 27.22 -22.99 -23.38
C GLU A 112 26.99 -22.90 -24.90
N ALA A 113 26.18 -21.94 -25.36
CA ALA A 113 25.87 -21.74 -26.76
C ALA A 113 27.04 -21.14 -27.58
N THR A 114 27.82 -20.23 -27.00
CA THR A 114 28.73 -19.36 -27.77
C THR A 114 30.22 -19.63 -27.55
N ALA A 115 30.63 -20.28 -26.45
CA ALA A 115 32.04 -20.50 -26.18
C ALA A 115 32.69 -21.45 -27.21
N THR A 116 33.86 -21.07 -27.73
CA THR A 116 34.60 -21.85 -28.74
C THR A 116 35.64 -22.79 -28.15
N ASP A 117 36.13 -22.52 -26.94
CA ASP A 117 37.05 -23.39 -26.19
C ASP A 117 36.26 -24.41 -25.32
N PRO A 118 36.47 -25.73 -25.51
CA PRO A 118 35.80 -26.77 -24.72
C PRO A 118 36.03 -26.70 -23.22
N ALA A 119 37.13 -26.10 -22.75
CA ALA A 119 37.44 -25.98 -21.33
C ALA A 119 36.38 -25.15 -20.56
N HIS A 120 35.74 -24.18 -21.23
CA HIS A 120 34.69 -23.33 -20.65
C HIS A 120 33.30 -23.94 -20.67
N LYS A 121 33.14 -25.08 -21.35
CA LYS A 121 31.89 -25.84 -21.44
C LYS A 121 31.82 -26.99 -20.44
N SER A 122 32.87 -27.18 -19.64
CA SER A 122 32.87 -28.22 -18.60
C SER A 122 31.91 -27.86 -17.46
N ASP A 123 31.23 -28.85 -16.88
CA ASP A 123 30.28 -28.64 -15.78
C ASP A 123 30.90 -27.91 -14.59
N THR A 124 32.17 -28.21 -14.28
CA THR A 124 32.92 -27.52 -13.22
C THR A 124 33.09 -26.04 -13.54
N ALA A 125 33.52 -25.70 -14.77
CA ALA A 125 33.69 -24.30 -15.15
C ALA A 125 32.35 -23.56 -15.15
N LEU A 126 31.29 -24.15 -15.72
CA LEU A 126 29.96 -23.55 -15.76
C LEU A 126 29.37 -23.34 -14.37
N ASN A 127 29.58 -24.28 -13.44
CA ASN A 127 29.15 -24.13 -12.05
C ASN A 127 29.94 -23.03 -11.32
N ASP A 128 31.26 -22.95 -11.53
CA ASP A 128 32.09 -21.87 -10.99
C ASP A 128 31.59 -20.51 -11.49
N TYR A 129 31.29 -20.39 -12.78
CA TYR A 129 30.75 -19.17 -13.37
C TYR A 129 29.37 -18.81 -12.80
N THR A 130 28.44 -19.77 -12.71
CA THR A 130 27.12 -19.55 -12.11
C THR A 130 27.22 -19.07 -10.66
N ALA A 131 28.11 -19.64 -9.86
CA ALA A 131 28.32 -19.24 -8.46
C ALA A 131 28.87 -17.81 -8.35
N ILE A 132 29.88 -17.46 -9.15
CA ILE A 132 30.42 -16.09 -9.20
C ILE A 132 29.34 -15.11 -9.64
N ILE A 133 28.61 -15.43 -10.70
CA ILE A 133 27.58 -14.53 -11.26
C ILE A 133 26.48 -14.29 -10.25
N THR A 134 26.03 -15.34 -9.56
CA THR A 134 25.03 -15.23 -8.49
C THR A 134 25.54 -14.31 -7.37
N ALA A 135 26.77 -14.49 -6.90
CA ALA A 135 27.34 -13.68 -5.82
C ALA A 135 27.47 -12.20 -6.22
N VAL A 136 27.87 -11.92 -7.47
CA VAL A 136 28.08 -10.58 -8.01
C VAL A 136 26.76 -9.86 -8.32
N ALA A 137 25.77 -10.61 -8.80
CA ALA A 137 24.43 -10.09 -9.07
C ALA A 137 23.63 -9.88 -7.77
N THR A 138 23.97 -10.56 -6.68
CA THR A 138 23.23 -10.45 -5.41
C THR A 138 23.12 -9.00 -4.91
N PRO A 139 24.20 -8.20 -4.80
CA PRO A 139 24.10 -6.78 -4.44
C PRO A 139 23.27 -5.92 -5.41
N LEU A 140 23.24 -6.27 -6.70
CA LEU A 140 22.42 -5.58 -7.72
C LEU A 140 20.92 -5.85 -7.56
N CYS A 141 20.61 -6.99 -6.95
CA CYS A 141 19.25 -7.45 -6.69
C CYS A 141 18.79 -7.11 -5.26
N VAL A 142 19.66 -6.50 -4.43
CA VAL A 142 19.25 -5.91 -3.15
C VAL A 142 18.47 -4.64 -3.45
N PRO A 143 17.22 -4.54 -2.99
CA PRO A 143 16.41 -3.34 -3.19
C PRO A 143 17.10 -2.07 -2.71
N SER A 144 17.27 -1.11 -3.61
CA SER A 144 17.92 0.17 -3.34
C SER A 144 16.96 1.21 -2.75
N ASP A 145 15.65 0.98 -2.89
CA ASP A 145 14.58 1.77 -2.30
C ASP A 145 13.39 0.90 -1.83
N GLN A 146 12.45 1.55 -1.14
CA GLN A 146 11.25 0.89 -0.58
C GLN A 146 10.36 0.24 -1.66
N LYS A 147 10.36 0.76 -2.89
CA LYS A 147 9.51 0.25 -3.99
C LYS A 147 10.09 -1.03 -4.58
N GLU A 148 11.41 -1.10 -4.72
CA GLU A 148 12.09 -2.35 -5.09
C GLU A 148 11.92 -3.42 -4.00
N ALA A 149 11.90 -3.02 -2.72
CA ALA A 149 11.70 -3.95 -1.61
C ALA A 149 10.27 -4.48 -1.62
N MET A 150 9.30 -3.59 -1.89
CA MET A 150 7.91 -3.94 -2.10
C MET A 150 7.76 -4.94 -3.25
N LEU A 151 8.35 -4.65 -4.42
CA LEU A 151 8.31 -5.52 -5.59
C LEU A 151 8.89 -6.92 -5.28
N ALA A 152 10.07 -6.97 -4.68
CA ALA A 152 10.73 -8.24 -4.35
C ALA A 152 9.88 -9.09 -3.39
N GLU A 153 9.29 -8.46 -2.37
CA GLU A 153 8.42 -9.16 -1.42
C GLU A 153 7.09 -9.60 -2.07
N LEU A 154 6.50 -8.80 -2.96
CA LEU A 154 5.30 -9.17 -3.71
C LEU A 154 5.53 -10.41 -4.57
N LEU A 155 6.64 -10.47 -5.31
CA LEU A 155 6.99 -11.62 -6.14
C LEU A 155 7.21 -12.87 -5.29
N LYS A 156 7.97 -12.74 -4.20
CA LYS A 156 8.19 -13.83 -3.25
C LYS A 156 6.88 -14.37 -2.67
N ARG A 157 5.94 -13.50 -2.28
CA ARG A 157 4.61 -13.92 -1.80
C ARG A 157 3.80 -14.60 -2.89
N SER A 158 3.88 -14.12 -4.13
CA SER A 158 3.26 -14.75 -5.30
C SER A 158 3.70 -16.20 -5.45
N ASP A 159 5.01 -16.44 -5.42
CA ASP A 159 5.59 -17.78 -5.52
C ASP A 159 5.17 -18.68 -4.36
N GLN A 160 5.26 -18.18 -3.12
CA GLN A 160 4.93 -18.94 -1.92
C GLN A 160 3.45 -19.31 -1.83
N SER A 161 2.57 -18.49 -2.42
CA SER A 161 1.13 -18.74 -2.42
C SER A 161 0.70 -19.88 -3.37
N GLY A 162 1.59 -20.32 -4.27
CA GLY A 162 1.26 -21.28 -5.34
C GLY A 162 0.42 -20.68 -6.49
N ARG A 163 -0.03 -19.42 -6.35
CA ARG A 163 -0.89 -18.74 -7.33
C ARG A 163 -0.19 -18.48 -8.66
N ALA A 164 1.12 -18.24 -8.65
CA ALA A 164 1.93 -18.14 -9.86
C ALA A 164 1.84 -19.39 -10.74
N GLY A 165 1.70 -20.59 -10.16
CA GLY A 165 1.47 -21.83 -10.89
C GLY A 165 0.13 -21.83 -11.62
N SER A 166 -0.96 -21.52 -10.90
CA SER A 166 -2.31 -21.45 -11.47
C SER A 166 -2.42 -20.42 -12.59
N LEU A 167 -1.73 -19.27 -12.47
CA LEU A 167 -1.75 -18.24 -13.51
C LEU A 167 -1.10 -18.70 -14.81
N ARG A 168 -0.02 -19.50 -14.72
CA ARG A 168 0.63 -20.09 -15.89
C ARG A 168 -0.28 -21.10 -16.60
N ASP A 169 -1.06 -21.87 -15.86
CA ASP A 169 -2.05 -22.79 -16.43
C ASP A 169 -3.17 -22.04 -17.18
N GLU A 170 -3.52 -20.83 -16.71
CA GLU A 170 -4.45 -19.89 -17.37
C GLU A 170 -3.80 -19.09 -18.53
N GLY A 171 -2.55 -19.40 -18.88
CA GLY A 171 -1.83 -18.79 -19.99
C GLY A 171 -1.13 -17.46 -19.68
N ILE A 172 -1.23 -16.95 -18.45
CA ILE A 172 -0.58 -15.69 -18.03
C ILE A 172 0.91 -15.95 -17.79
N THR A 173 1.77 -15.15 -18.42
CA THR A 173 3.22 -15.36 -18.30
C THR A 173 3.79 -14.75 -17.03
N GLU A 174 4.95 -15.27 -16.61
CA GLU A 174 5.75 -14.71 -15.51
C GLU A 174 5.98 -13.20 -15.70
N LYS A 175 6.24 -12.79 -16.95
CA LYS A 175 6.43 -11.39 -17.35
C LYS A 175 5.21 -10.52 -17.01
N ALA A 176 3.99 -11.03 -17.20
CA ALA A 176 2.77 -10.31 -16.84
C ALA A 176 2.63 -10.12 -15.31
N ILE A 177 2.91 -11.16 -14.53
CA ILE A 177 2.91 -11.10 -13.04
C ILE A 177 3.90 -10.05 -12.56
N ILE A 178 5.11 -10.07 -13.12
CA ILE A 178 6.17 -9.14 -12.76
C ILE A 178 5.80 -7.70 -13.13
N ARG A 179 5.17 -7.46 -14.29
CA ARG A 179 4.67 -6.14 -14.69
C ARG A 179 3.55 -5.64 -13.77
N LEU A 180 2.62 -6.50 -13.37
CA LEU A 180 1.57 -6.14 -12.41
C LEU A 180 2.16 -5.73 -11.05
N ALA A 181 3.04 -6.56 -10.50
CA ALA A 181 3.69 -6.30 -9.22
C ALA A 181 4.47 -4.97 -9.22
N GLN A 182 5.14 -4.64 -10.34
CA GLN A 182 5.85 -3.37 -10.49
C GLN A 182 4.92 -2.16 -10.43
N ARG A 183 3.81 -2.21 -11.16
CA ARG A 183 2.83 -1.11 -11.20
C ARG A 183 2.27 -0.86 -9.82
N ILE A 184 1.96 -1.92 -9.08
CA ILE A 184 1.42 -1.83 -7.73
C ILE A 184 2.46 -1.32 -6.73
N ALA A 185 3.70 -1.84 -6.79
CA ALA A 185 4.80 -1.40 -5.94
C ALA A 185 5.18 0.06 -6.17
N ALA A 186 4.90 0.62 -7.35
CA ALA A 186 5.15 2.03 -7.64
C ALA A 186 4.22 2.99 -6.90
N ASP A 187 3.01 2.53 -6.57
CA ASP A 187 1.89 3.36 -6.08
C ASP A 187 1.47 3.04 -4.64
N THR A 188 2.03 1.99 -4.02
CA THR A 188 1.56 1.47 -2.73
C THR A 188 2.71 1.32 -1.74
N ASP A 189 2.58 1.98 -0.58
CA ASP A 189 3.60 1.97 0.46
C ASP A 189 3.43 0.81 1.47
N ASP A 190 2.23 0.24 1.57
CA ASP A 190 1.89 -0.84 2.49
C ASP A 190 1.88 -2.21 1.78
N ILE A 191 2.60 -3.18 2.34
CA ILE A 191 2.78 -4.50 1.71
C ILE A 191 1.52 -5.36 1.76
N GLY A 192 0.69 -5.22 2.80
CA GLY A 192 -0.58 -5.94 2.87
C GLY A 192 -1.53 -5.45 1.77
N GLN A 193 -1.59 -4.13 1.61
CA GLN A 193 -2.37 -3.47 0.57
C GLN A 193 -1.88 -3.80 -0.84
N ALA A 194 -0.56 -3.71 -1.06
CA ALA A 194 0.04 -4.02 -2.34
C ALA A 194 -0.21 -5.49 -2.72
N TRP A 195 -0.16 -6.39 -1.74
CA TRP A 195 -0.46 -7.80 -1.95
C TRP A 195 -1.92 -8.05 -2.34
N LEU A 196 -2.87 -7.41 -1.64
CA LEU A 196 -4.28 -7.48 -1.99
C LEU A 196 -4.54 -6.98 -3.41
N GLU A 197 -3.94 -5.85 -3.79
CA GLU A 197 -4.07 -5.29 -5.14
C GLU A 197 -3.47 -6.20 -6.21
N LEU A 198 -2.35 -6.87 -5.92
CA LEU A 198 -1.76 -7.84 -6.83
C LEU A 198 -2.69 -9.03 -7.03
N GLN A 199 -3.30 -9.54 -5.97
CA GLN A 199 -4.28 -10.62 -6.06
C GLN A 199 -5.47 -10.24 -6.94
N ASN A 200 -6.04 -9.05 -6.71
CA ASN A 200 -7.17 -8.55 -7.52
C ASN A 200 -6.76 -8.39 -9.00
N ALA A 201 -5.57 -7.83 -9.27
CA ALA A 201 -5.07 -7.68 -10.63
C ALA A 201 -4.84 -9.02 -11.33
N MET A 202 -4.33 -10.03 -10.62
CA MET A 202 -4.16 -11.38 -11.15
C MET A 202 -5.52 -12.02 -11.48
N ASP A 203 -6.56 -11.81 -10.67
CA ASP A 203 -7.93 -12.28 -10.96
C ASP A 203 -8.55 -11.60 -12.18
N ILE A 204 -8.30 -10.30 -12.37
CA ILE A 204 -8.74 -9.58 -13.57
C ILE A 204 -8.00 -10.14 -14.80
N ALA A 205 -6.69 -10.37 -14.71
CA ALA A 205 -5.91 -10.91 -15.84
C ALA A 205 -6.41 -12.30 -16.28
N VAL A 206 -6.84 -13.16 -15.34
CA VAL A 206 -7.45 -14.46 -15.66
C VAL A 206 -8.77 -14.28 -16.41
N ARG A 207 -9.62 -13.33 -16.01
CA ARG A 207 -10.87 -13.06 -16.73
C ARG A 207 -10.62 -12.54 -18.13
N VAL A 208 -9.68 -11.62 -18.32
CA VAL A 208 -9.27 -11.14 -19.65
C VAL A 208 -8.76 -12.28 -20.54
N GLN A 209 -7.99 -13.25 -19.99
CA GLN A 209 -7.58 -14.44 -20.75
C GLN A 209 -8.77 -15.31 -21.15
N ALA A 210 -9.68 -15.57 -20.21
CA ALA A 210 -10.88 -16.37 -20.47
C ALA A 210 -11.78 -15.72 -21.54
N GLU A 211 -11.95 -14.40 -21.49
CA GLU A 211 -12.74 -13.65 -22.47
C GLU A 211 -12.26 -13.83 -23.91
N GLY A 212 -10.94 -13.86 -24.14
CA GLY A 212 -10.35 -14.05 -25.47
C GLY A 212 -10.45 -15.47 -26.03
N GLN A 213 -10.76 -16.47 -25.18
CA GLN A 213 -10.92 -17.87 -25.60
C GLN A 213 -12.37 -18.23 -25.93
N VAL A 214 -13.34 -17.42 -25.49
CA VAL A 214 -14.77 -17.70 -25.65
C VAL A 214 -15.28 -17.20 -27.00
N GLN A 215 -15.59 -18.13 -27.90
CA GLN A 215 -16.43 -17.85 -29.07
C GLN A 215 -17.85 -17.53 -28.62
N SER A 216 -18.42 -16.44 -29.14
CA SER A 216 -19.70 -15.92 -28.67
C SER A 216 -20.68 -15.65 -29.81
N ASN A 217 -21.94 -15.45 -29.44
CA ASN A 217 -23.00 -15.08 -30.38
C ASN A 217 -22.93 -13.59 -30.82
N HIS A 218 -21.91 -12.84 -30.39
CA HIS A 218 -21.78 -11.39 -30.63
C HIS A 218 -21.06 -11.05 -31.94
N GLY A 219 -20.66 -12.07 -32.72
CA GLY A 219 -20.07 -11.92 -34.05
C GLY A 219 -18.54 -12.00 -34.07
N ASN A 220 -18.00 -12.40 -35.23
CA ASN A 220 -16.57 -12.69 -35.42
C ASN A 220 -15.65 -11.49 -35.08
N PHE A 221 -16.13 -10.26 -35.24
CA PHE A 221 -15.35 -9.05 -34.94
C PHE A 221 -15.01 -8.96 -33.44
N VAL A 222 -16.00 -9.06 -32.56
CA VAL A 222 -15.80 -8.93 -31.10
C VAL A 222 -14.88 -10.02 -30.58
N ASP A 223 -15.12 -11.26 -30.99
CA ASP A 223 -14.29 -12.39 -30.58
C ASP A 223 -12.84 -12.24 -31.09
N THR A 224 -12.63 -11.72 -32.31
CA THR A 224 -11.28 -11.44 -32.85
C THR A 224 -10.56 -10.37 -32.03
N VAL A 225 -11.24 -9.30 -31.65
CA VAL A 225 -10.67 -8.23 -30.82
C VAL A 225 -10.32 -8.75 -29.44
N LEU A 226 -11.22 -9.48 -28.78
CA LEU A 226 -10.96 -10.03 -27.44
C LEU A 226 -9.82 -11.06 -27.45
N ALA A 227 -9.72 -11.89 -28.49
CA ALA A 227 -8.58 -12.78 -28.66
C ALA A 227 -7.24 -12.01 -28.81
N ARG A 228 -7.26 -10.88 -29.56
CA ARG A 228 -6.08 -10.01 -29.68
C ARG A 228 -5.72 -9.32 -28.37
N VAL A 229 -6.72 -8.86 -27.61
CA VAL A 229 -6.55 -8.27 -26.28
C VAL A 229 -5.95 -9.27 -25.32
N ALA A 230 -6.48 -10.50 -25.27
CA ALA A 230 -5.96 -11.57 -24.43
C ALA A 230 -4.49 -11.88 -24.77
N GLU A 231 -4.14 -11.97 -26.06
CA GLU A 231 -2.75 -12.23 -26.46
C GLU A 231 -1.77 -11.11 -26.04
N LEU A 232 -2.21 -9.84 -26.07
CA LEU A 232 -1.39 -8.72 -25.58
C LEU A 232 -1.30 -8.69 -24.04
N ALA A 233 -2.42 -8.93 -23.36
CA ALA A 233 -2.51 -8.96 -21.91
C ALA A 233 -1.73 -10.15 -21.30
N LYS A 234 -1.57 -11.23 -22.06
CA LYS A 234 -0.82 -12.45 -21.70
C LYS A 234 0.59 -12.16 -21.18
N ASP A 235 1.24 -11.17 -21.79
CA ASP A 235 2.60 -10.69 -21.47
C ASP A 235 2.61 -9.40 -20.63
N GLY A 236 1.45 -8.97 -20.16
CA GLY A 236 1.24 -7.74 -19.40
C GLY A 236 1.39 -6.48 -20.23
N ASP A 237 1.11 -6.50 -21.53
CA ASP A 237 1.03 -5.30 -22.37
C ASP A 237 -0.38 -4.70 -22.35
N TYR A 238 -0.81 -4.28 -21.15
CA TYR A 238 -2.16 -3.77 -20.91
C TYR A 238 -2.42 -2.43 -21.64
N THR A 239 -1.38 -1.63 -21.87
CA THR A 239 -1.50 -0.38 -22.64
C THR A 239 -1.82 -0.68 -24.10
N ALA A 240 -1.12 -1.62 -24.75
CA ALA A 240 -1.44 -2.01 -26.12
C ALA A 240 -2.78 -2.73 -26.21
N ALA A 241 -3.10 -3.58 -25.24
CA ALA A 241 -4.41 -4.23 -25.14
C ALA A 241 -5.54 -3.18 -25.04
N GLY A 242 -5.35 -2.14 -24.24
CA GLY A 242 -6.31 -1.04 -24.10
C GLY A 242 -6.46 -0.22 -25.38
N ALA A 243 -5.38 0.01 -26.12
CA ALA A 243 -5.43 0.70 -27.41
C ALA A 243 -6.19 -0.11 -28.48
N ALA A 244 -6.05 -1.44 -28.48
CA ALA A 244 -6.81 -2.32 -29.37
C ALA A 244 -8.32 -2.25 -29.09
N ILE A 245 -8.72 -2.12 -27.82
CA ILE A 245 -10.12 -1.91 -27.43
C ILE A 245 -10.61 -0.54 -27.89
N ASP A 246 -9.82 0.52 -27.71
CA ASP A 246 -10.19 1.86 -28.15
C ASP A 246 -10.46 1.91 -29.66
N GLU A 247 -9.53 1.35 -30.46
CA GLU A 247 -9.68 1.25 -31.91
C GLU A 247 -10.95 0.46 -32.30
N ALA A 248 -11.23 -0.65 -31.63
CA ALA A 248 -12.42 -1.45 -31.88
C ALA A 248 -13.72 -0.71 -31.52
N LEU A 249 -13.71 0.07 -30.43
CA LEU A 249 -14.85 0.87 -29.98
C LEU A 249 -15.15 2.08 -30.88
N GLU A 250 -14.19 2.52 -31.71
CA GLU A 250 -14.38 3.51 -32.77
C GLU A 250 -15.01 2.90 -34.03
N GLN A 251 -14.64 1.65 -34.36
CA GLN A 251 -15.12 0.95 -35.55
C GLN A 251 -16.50 0.30 -35.36
N ALA A 252 -16.90 0.03 -34.12
CA ALA A 252 -18.16 -0.64 -33.82
C ALA A 252 -19.36 0.29 -34.01
N GLU A 253 -20.15 0.06 -35.07
CA GLU A 253 -21.39 0.80 -35.35
C GLU A 253 -22.55 0.46 -34.37
N ALA A 254 -22.44 -0.58 -33.53
CA ALA A 254 -23.47 -0.94 -32.56
C ALA A 254 -22.93 -1.60 -31.26
N GLN A 255 -23.38 -1.07 -30.12
CA GLN A 255 -23.61 -1.71 -28.83
C GLN A 255 -22.76 -2.94 -28.41
N VAL A 256 -21.43 -2.82 -28.34
CA VAL A 256 -20.59 -3.92 -27.83
C VAL A 256 -20.28 -3.74 -26.35
N ILE A 257 -21.29 -3.96 -25.50
CA ILE A 257 -21.15 -3.93 -24.03
C ILE A 257 -19.95 -4.77 -23.57
N ARG A 258 -19.75 -5.94 -24.19
CA ARG A 258 -18.63 -6.85 -23.88
C ARG A 258 -17.24 -6.23 -24.12
N LEU A 259 -17.07 -5.37 -25.14
CA LEU A 259 -15.80 -4.66 -25.36
C LEU A 259 -15.60 -3.55 -24.32
N LEU A 260 -16.67 -2.92 -23.84
CA LEU A 260 -16.57 -1.96 -22.74
C LEU A 260 -16.21 -2.66 -21.43
N GLU A 261 -16.81 -3.82 -21.14
CA GLU A 261 -16.48 -4.64 -19.96
C GLU A 261 -15.00 -5.05 -19.97
N SER A 262 -14.53 -5.65 -21.07
CA SER A 262 -13.12 -5.99 -21.23
C SER A 262 -12.21 -4.75 -21.17
N GLY A 263 -12.68 -3.62 -21.71
CA GLY A 263 -11.98 -2.34 -21.65
C GLY A 263 -11.78 -1.82 -20.23
N VAL A 264 -12.79 -1.96 -19.38
CA VAL A 264 -12.70 -1.62 -17.95
C VAL A 264 -11.67 -2.52 -17.27
N GLU A 265 -11.72 -3.84 -17.53
CA GLU A 265 -10.76 -4.79 -16.96
C GLU A 265 -9.31 -4.46 -17.36
N VAL A 266 -9.07 -4.20 -18.65
CA VAL A 266 -7.75 -3.84 -19.16
C VAL A 266 -7.27 -2.49 -18.61
N ALA A 267 -8.16 -1.49 -18.50
CA ALA A 267 -7.82 -0.21 -17.88
C ALA A 267 -7.43 -0.37 -16.41
N LEU A 268 -8.12 -1.24 -15.66
CA LEU A 268 -7.76 -1.55 -14.26
C LEU A 268 -6.42 -2.28 -14.15
N LEU A 269 -6.10 -3.20 -15.07
CA LEU A 269 -4.77 -3.83 -15.17
C LEU A 269 -3.66 -2.82 -15.48
N ASP A 270 -3.98 -1.79 -16.27
CA ASP A 270 -3.06 -0.67 -16.57
C ASP A 270 -3.02 0.38 -15.43
N ARG A 271 -3.88 0.25 -14.42
CA ARG A 271 -4.14 1.21 -13.32
C ARG A 271 -4.65 2.58 -13.78
N ASP A 272 -5.31 2.64 -14.94
CA ASP A 272 -5.96 3.84 -15.46
C ASP A 272 -7.43 3.90 -15.01
N THR A 273 -7.64 4.35 -13.78
CA THR A 273 -8.99 4.44 -13.18
C THR A 273 -9.87 5.49 -13.85
N ALA A 274 -9.26 6.53 -14.45
CA ALA A 274 -9.99 7.55 -15.18
C ALA A 274 -10.60 6.98 -16.47
N LYS A 275 -9.81 6.19 -17.22
CA LYS A 275 -10.30 5.46 -18.40
C LYS A 275 -11.35 4.42 -18.02
N ALA A 276 -11.11 3.64 -16.95
CA ALA A 276 -12.09 2.67 -16.45
C ALA A 276 -13.43 3.35 -16.09
N ALA A 277 -13.40 4.49 -15.38
CA ALA A 277 -14.59 5.27 -15.05
C ALA A 277 -15.33 5.74 -16.31
N ALA A 278 -14.62 6.26 -17.30
CA ALA A 278 -15.22 6.72 -18.56
C ALA A 278 -15.90 5.57 -19.33
N LEU A 279 -15.28 4.39 -19.38
CA LEU A 279 -15.85 3.21 -20.02
C LEU A 279 -17.09 2.70 -19.27
N LEU A 280 -17.09 2.73 -17.94
CA LEU A 280 -18.24 2.39 -17.11
C LEU A 280 -19.42 3.35 -17.33
N VAL A 281 -19.18 4.66 -17.39
CA VAL A 281 -20.23 5.65 -17.72
C VAL A 281 -20.75 5.43 -19.14
N ARG A 282 -19.87 5.18 -20.13
CA ARG A 282 -20.29 4.88 -21.50
C ARG A 282 -21.14 3.61 -21.57
N LYS A 283 -20.81 2.58 -20.77
CA LYS A 283 -21.62 1.35 -20.65
C LYS A 283 -23.00 1.67 -20.08
N ALA A 284 -23.08 2.43 -18.99
CA ALA A 284 -24.35 2.82 -18.38
C ALA A 284 -25.23 3.64 -19.33
N ASP A 285 -24.64 4.62 -20.03
CA ASP A 285 -25.30 5.41 -21.08
C ASP A 285 -25.89 4.49 -22.17
N MET A 286 -25.12 3.51 -22.64
CA MET A 286 -25.59 2.55 -23.63
C MET A 286 -26.71 1.64 -23.14
N GLU A 287 -26.63 1.15 -21.91
CA GLU A 287 -27.67 0.32 -21.28
C GLU A 287 -28.97 1.10 -21.07
N ALA A 288 -28.89 2.40 -20.82
CA ALA A 288 -30.02 3.31 -20.76
C ALA A 288 -30.60 3.69 -22.14
N GLY A 289 -29.92 3.32 -23.23
CA GLY A 289 -30.29 3.72 -24.59
C GLY A 289 -30.07 5.21 -24.89
N GLY A 290 -29.15 5.87 -24.18
CA GLY A 290 -28.93 7.31 -24.31
C GLY A 290 -28.01 7.85 -23.21
N VAL A 291 -28.47 8.88 -22.50
CA VAL A 291 -27.76 9.44 -21.34
C VAL A 291 -28.33 8.77 -20.10
N ALA A 292 -27.50 8.08 -19.33
CA ALA A 292 -27.91 7.45 -18.08
C ALA A 292 -28.40 8.50 -17.08
N GLU A 293 -29.43 8.14 -16.31
CA GLU A 293 -29.95 8.97 -15.23
C GLU A 293 -28.90 9.16 -14.13
N PHE A 294 -28.95 10.31 -13.44
CA PHE A 294 -28.00 10.65 -12.38
C PHE A 294 -27.93 9.57 -11.30
N GLU A 295 -29.10 9.05 -10.89
CA GLU A 295 -29.25 8.02 -9.87
C GLU A 295 -28.57 6.70 -10.29
N THR A 296 -28.57 6.38 -11.58
CA THR A 296 -27.89 5.19 -12.12
C THR A 296 -26.38 5.34 -11.98
N LEU A 297 -25.84 6.51 -12.31
CA LEU A 297 -24.41 6.79 -12.19
C LEU A 297 -23.98 6.91 -10.73
N SER A 298 -24.82 7.49 -9.86
CA SER A 298 -24.59 7.58 -8.42
C SER A 298 -24.54 6.18 -7.79
N ALA A 299 -25.49 5.29 -8.13
CA ALA A 299 -25.46 3.90 -7.65
C ALA A 299 -24.22 3.12 -8.14
N LEU A 300 -23.75 3.40 -9.36
CA LEU A 300 -22.52 2.83 -9.89
C LEU A 300 -21.29 3.31 -9.12
N GLN A 301 -21.22 4.60 -8.80
CA GLN A 301 -20.15 5.16 -7.99
C GLN A 301 -20.17 4.59 -6.56
N ASP A 302 -21.35 4.50 -5.93
CA ASP A 302 -21.54 3.91 -4.61
C ASP A 302 -21.03 2.47 -4.55
N HIS A 303 -21.32 1.67 -5.58
CA HIS A 303 -20.85 0.29 -5.67
C HIS A 303 -19.32 0.18 -5.57
N TYR A 304 -18.58 0.99 -6.32
CA TYR A 304 -17.11 0.98 -6.27
C TYR A 304 -16.57 1.61 -4.99
N TYR A 305 -17.26 2.61 -4.43
CA TYR A 305 -16.93 3.15 -3.13
C TYR A 305 -17.05 2.09 -2.02
N GLU A 306 -18.11 1.29 -2.03
CA GLU A 306 -18.33 0.19 -1.07
C GLU A 306 -17.25 -0.89 -1.21
N ILE A 307 -16.92 -1.29 -2.44
CA ILE A 307 -15.82 -2.25 -2.68
C ILE A 307 -14.51 -1.69 -2.13
N GLY A 308 -14.17 -0.45 -2.48
CA GLY A 308 -12.95 0.20 -2.00
C GLY A 308 -12.90 0.33 -0.48
N ARG A 309 -14.03 0.66 0.15
CA ARG A 309 -14.18 0.79 1.60
C ARG A 309 -14.06 -0.55 2.32
N ASP A 310 -14.85 -1.54 1.91
CA ASP A 310 -15.06 -2.78 2.66
C ASP A 310 -13.99 -3.83 2.37
N LYS A 311 -13.52 -3.91 1.11
CA LYS A 311 -12.41 -4.81 0.76
C LYS A 311 -11.05 -4.19 1.00
N GLY A 312 -10.97 -2.90 1.30
CA GLY A 312 -9.68 -2.23 1.46
C GLY A 312 -9.00 -1.86 0.15
N SER A 313 -9.62 -2.01 -1.02
CA SER A 313 -8.96 -1.76 -2.31
C SER A 313 -8.74 -0.26 -2.58
N ASN A 314 -7.48 0.16 -2.76
CA ASN A 314 -7.20 1.55 -3.12
C ASN A 314 -7.53 1.82 -4.59
N LEU A 315 -7.32 0.83 -5.47
CA LEU A 315 -7.67 0.95 -6.89
C LEU A 315 -9.18 1.21 -7.07
N ASP A 316 -10.04 0.47 -6.35
CA ASP A 316 -11.48 0.70 -6.40
C ASP A 316 -11.87 2.05 -5.77
N SER A 317 -11.13 2.50 -4.75
CA SER A 317 -11.32 3.83 -4.15
C SER A 317 -10.93 4.95 -5.13
N MET A 318 -9.86 4.77 -5.91
CA MET A 318 -9.47 5.68 -6.99
C MET A 318 -10.52 5.70 -8.11
N LEU A 319 -11.01 4.53 -8.52
CA LEU A 319 -12.11 4.43 -9.49
C LEU A 319 -13.39 5.12 -8.99
N ALA A 320 -13.74 4.96 -7.72
CA ALA A 320 -14.87 5.64 -7.10
C ALA A 320 -14.72 7.17 -7.10
N ILE A 321 -13.50 7.70 -6.97
CA ILE A 321 -13.20 9.14 -7.08
C ILE A 321 -13.41 9.62 -8.52
N ASP A 322 -12.89 8.88 -9.51
CA ASP A 322 -13.02 9.25 -10.92
C ASP A 322 -14.48 9.18 -11.40
N LEU A 323 -15.22 8.15 -10.97
CA LEU A 323 -16.68 8.05 -11.18
C LEU A 323 -17.41 9.22 -10.52
N ALA A 324 -17.09 9.58 -9.28
CA ALA A 324 -17.74 10.70 -8.60
C ALA A 324 -17.53 12.03 -9.32
N ASN A 325 -16.35 12.26 -9.91
CA ASN A 325 -16.10 13.44 -10.75
C ASN A 325 -16.97 13.45 -12.03
N LEU A 326 -17.14 12.30 -12.67
CA LEU A 326 -18.00 12.17 -13.86
C LEU A 326 -19.49 12.34 -13.50
N VAL A 327 -19.94 11.77 -12.38
CA VAL A 327 -21.31 11.91 -11.85
C VAL A 327 -21.58 13.37 -11.52
N LEU A 328 -20.63 14.06 -10.86
CA LEU A 328 -20.73 15.49 -10.57
C LEU A 328 -20.88 16.33 -11.84
N ALA A 329 -20.18 15.99 -12.92
CA ALA A 329 -20.32 16.68 -14.20
C ALA A 329 -21.70 16.47 -14.86
N ARG A 330 -22.43 15.41 -14.48
CA ARG A 330 -23.80 15.11 -14.94
C ARG A 330 -24.87 15.73 -14.05
N ALA A 331 -24.53 16.21 -12.85
CA ALA A 331 -25.47 16.80 -11.91
C ALA A 331 -26.07 18.11 -12.44
N THR A 332 -27.39 18.18 -12.52
CA THR A 332 -28.14 19.32 -13.04
C THR A 332 -28.83 20.12 -11.94
N THR A 333 -29.26 19.47 -10.86
CA THR A 333 -29.94 20.13 -9.74
C THR A 333 -28.98 20.41 -8.57
N PRO A 334 -29.30 21.39 -7.69
CA PRO A 334 -28.52 21.60 -6.46
C PRO A 334 -28.42 20.35 -5.58
N ASN A 335 -29.50 19.56 -5.48
CA ASN A 335 -29.48 18.34 -4.67
C ASN A 335 -28.54 17.28 -5.28
N GLU A 336 -28.60 17.07 -6.60
CA GLU A 336 -27.66 16.18 -7.31
C GLU A 336 -26.21 16.63 -7.12
N ARG A 337 -25.92 17.94 -7.26
CA ARG A 337 -24.57 18.46 -7.02
C ARG A 337 -24.14 18.27 -5.58
N GLY A 338 -25.04 18.51 -4.63
CA GLY A 338 -24.78 18.30 -3.20
C GLY A 338 -24.41 16.85 -2.90
N ASN A 339 -25.16 15.89 -3.44
CA ASN A 339 -24.90 14.46 -3.29
C ASN A 339 -23.58 14.07 -3.97
N ALA A 340 -23.38 14.43 -5.23
CA ALA A 340 -22.14 14.09 -5.96
C ALA A 340 -20.87 14.66 -5.29
N TRP A 341 -20.93 15.89 -4.76
CA TRP A 341 -19.83 16.45 -3.98
C TRP A 341 -19.60 15.71 -2.67
N ASN A 342 -20.67 15.27 -1.99
CA ASN A 342 -20.55 14.44 -0.79
C ASN A 342 -19.88 13.10 -1.10
N ASP A 343 -20.27 12.44 -2.19
CA ASP A 343 -19.77 11.12 -2.56
C ASP A 343 -18.30 11.18 -2.98
N LEU A 344 -17.92 12.23 -3.73
CA LEU A 344 -16.53 12.55 -4.01
C LEU A 344 -15.73 12.79 -2.71
N GLY A 345 -16.30 13.54 -1.77
CA GLY A 345 -15.69 13.78 -0.46
C GLY A 345 -15.48 12.50 0.34
N LEU A 346 -16.45 11.58 0.34
CA LEU A 346 -16.36 10.29 1.01
C LEU A 346 -15.26 9.41 0.40
N ALA A 347 -15.22 9.29 -0.93
CA ALA A 347 -14.22 8.48 -1.62
C ALA A 347 -12.79 9.03 -1.41
N LEU A 348 -12.61 10.36 -1.54
CA LEU A 348 -11.35 11.03 -1.25
C LEU A 348 -10.92 10.88 0.21
N GLY A 349 -11.87 11.02 1.14
CA GLY A 349 -11.63 10.89 2.57
C GLY A 349 -11.14 9.50 2.94
N ARG A 350 -11.83 8.45 2.44
CA ARG A 350 -11.45 7.06 2.71
C ARG A 350 -10.07 6.69 2.18
N LEU A 351 -9.75 7.09 0.95
CA LEU A 351 -8.41 6.85 0.42
C LEU A 351 -7.36 7.68 1.17
N GLY A 352 -7.66 8.94 1.47
CA GLY A 352 -6.79 9.82 2.23
C GLY A 352 -6.50 9.34 3.67
N GLU A 353 -7.43 8.61 4.31
CA GLU A 353 -7.20 7.98 5.61
C GLU A 353 -6.11 6.90 5.56
N ARG A 354 -5.98 6.19 4.42
CA ARG A 354 -4.96 5.14 4.21
C ARG A 354 -3.60 5.73 3.79
N GLU A 355 -3.62 6.86 3.11
CA GLU A 355 -2.41 7.57 2.70
C GLU A 355 -1.76 8.31 3.88
N SER A 356 -0.44 8.39 3.87
CA SER A 356 0.34 9.16 4.87
C SER A 356 0.20 10.68 4.67
N GLY A 357 0.05 11.12 3.43
CA GLY A 357 -0.08 12.53 3.04
C GLY A 357 -1.44 13.15 3.36
N LYS A 358 -1.54 14.48 3.32
CA LYS A 358 -2.80 15.20 3.62
C LYS A 358 -3.62 15.57 2.38
N ASN A 359 -3.05 15.47 1.18
CA ASN A 359 -3.61 16.04 -0.04
C ASN A 359 -5.05 15.56 -0.33
N ARG A 360 -5.31 14.25 -0.26
CA ARG A 360 -6.67 13.73 -0.48
C ARG A 360 -7.65 14.12 0.62
N LEU A 361 -7.20 14.21 1.87
CA LEU A 361 -8.04 14.72 2.95
C LEU A 361 -8.39 16.21 2.76
N GLU A 362 -7.48 17.03 2.23
CA GLU A 362 -7.75 18.43 1.87
C GLU A 362 -8.73 18.54 0.69
N GLN A 363 -8.62 17.64 -0.29
CA GLN A 363 -9.58 17.53 -1.39
C GLN A 363 -10.95 17.10 -0.87
N ALA A 364 -11.02 16.12 0.04
CA ALA A 364 -12.25 15.69 0.69
C ALA A 364 -12.91 16.84 1.48
N PHE A 365 -12.11 17.58 2.25
CA PHE A 365 -12.57 18.78 2.95
C PHE A 365 -13.17 19.79 1.96
N THR A 366 -12.50 20.06 0.86
CA THR A 366 -12.98 20.96 -0.19
C THR A 366 -14.30 20.47 -0.79
N ALA A 367 -14.41 19.17 -1.10
CA ALA A 367 -15.62 18.56 -1.65
C ALA A 367 -16.80 18.68 -0.68
N PHE A 368 -16.62 18.39 0.61
CA PHE A 368 -17.67 18.56 1.62
C PHE A 368 -18.11 20.02 1.78
N ILE A 369 -17.18 20.97 1.68
CA ILE A 369 -17.52 22.40 1.68
C ILE A 369 -18.37 22.77 0.45
N GLN A 370 -18.11 22.19 -0.72
CA GLN A 370 -18.97 22.40 -1.89
C GLN A 370 -20.34 21.74 -1.73
N ALA A 371 -20.40 20.51 -1.22
CA ALA A 371 -21.64 19.81 -0.91
C ALA A 371 -22.53 20.65 0.03
N PHE A 372 -21.92 21.21 1.08
CA PHE A 372 -22.59 22.03 2.08
C PHE A 372 -23.14 23.36 1.52
N LYS A 373 -22.59 23.89 0.42
CA LYS A 373 -23.13 25.10 -0.24
C LYS A 373 -24.40 24.81 -1.04
N GLU A 374 -24.53 23.59 -1.56
CA GLU A 374 -25.67 23.18 -2.38
C GLU A 374 -26.85 22.69 -1.50
N ILE A 375 -26.53 22.01 -0.40
CA ILE A 375 -27.48 21.44 0.55
C ILE A 375 -27.85 22.46 1.64
N SER A 376 -29.14 22.66 1.87
CA SER A 376 -29.66 23.55 2.91
C SER A 376 -30.36 22.76 4.00
N ARG A 377 -30.07 23.11 5.26
CA ARG A 377 -30.71 22.53 6.45
C ARG A 377 -32.23 22.58 6.41
N ASP A 378 -32.81 23.63 5.83
CA ASP A 378 -34.27 23.80 5.77
C ASP A 378 -34.94 22.87 4.75
N ARG A 379 -34.20 22.45 3.71
CA ARG A 379 -34.72 21.63 2.60
C ARG A 379 -34.48 20.14 2.83
N THR A 380 -33.28 19.78 3.28
CA THR A 380 -32.84 18.40 3.46
C THR A 380 -32.01 18.27 4.76
N PRO A 381 -32.66 18.35 5.94
CA PRO A 381 -31.96 18.40 7.23
C PRO A 381 -31.12 17.15 7.52
N MET A 382 -31.54 15.97 7.02
CA MET A 382 -30.80 14.72 7.20
C MET A 382 -29.49 14.70 6.40
N ASP A 383 -29.54 15.13 5.12
CA ASP A 383 -28.34 15.17 4.27
C ASP A 383 -27.38 16.26 4.72
N TRP A 384 -27.92 17.38 5.20
CA TRP A 384 -27.15 18.42 5.86
C TRP A 384 -26.37 17.87 7.07
N ALA A 385 -27.02 17.09 7.95
CA ALA A 385 -26.37 16.50 9.13
C ALA A 385 -25.30 15.47 8.73
N LYS A 386 -25.55 14.65 7.69
CA LYS A 386 -24.56 13.70 7.16
C LYS A 386 -23.31 14.40 6.64
N ILE A 387 -23.48 15.43 5.79
CA ILE A 387 -22.34 16.20 5.25
C ILE A 387 -21.57 16.88 6.38
N GLN A 388 -22.26 17.47 7.36
CA GLN A 388 -21.64 18.07 8.54
C GLN A 388 -20.81 17.04 9.32
N GLY A 389 -21.31 15.81 9.48
CA GLY A 389 -20.59 14.70 10.12
C GLY A 389 -19.36 14.27 9.35
N ASN A 390 -19.48 14.14 8.03
CA ASN A 390 -18.36 13.78 7.15
C ASN A 390 -17.27 14.87 7.13
N LEU A 391 -17.67 16.14 7.14
CA LEU A 391 -16.77 17.28 7.29
C LEU A 391 -16.05 17.25 8.65
N GLY A 392 -16.77 16.99 9.74
CA GLY A 392 -16.20 16.84 11.08
C GLY A 392 -15.17 15.72 11.16
N ASN A 393 -15.46 14.56 10.57
CA ASN A 393 -14.53 13.43 10.48
C ASN A 393 -13.26 13.81 9.71
N THR A 394 -13.41 14.47 8.56
CA THR A 394 -12.28 14.90 7.72
C THR A 394 -11.41 15.94 8.45
N LEU A 395 -12.03 16.91 9.12
CA LEU A 395 -11.34 17.89 9.96
C LEU A 395 -10.57 17.23 11.11
N ALA A 396 -11.16 16.22 11.75
CA ALA A 396 -10.48 15.48 12.81
C ALA A 396 -9.22 14.77 12.27
N ARG A 397 -9.33 14.09 11.12
CA ARG A 397 -8.20 13.41 10.47
C ARG A 397 -7.09 14.36 10.02
N LEU A 398 -7.46 15.50 9.42
CA LEU A 398 -6.49 16.55 9.09
C LEU A 398 -5.84 17.11 10.35
N GLY A 399 -6.64 17.38 11.38
CA GLY A 399 -6.20 17.87 12.67
C GLY A 399 -5.21 16.93 13.36
N GLU A 400 -5.44 15.61 13.32
CA GLU A 400 -4.51 14.59 13.81
C GLU A 400 -3.13 14.68 13.14
N ARG A 401 -3.08 15.02 11.85
CA ARG A 401 -1.85 15.15 11.05
C ARG A 401 -1.24 16.55 11.07
N ASP A 402 -1.93 17.53 11.65
CA ASP A 402 -1.46 18.91 11.77
C ASP A 402 -0.68 19.15 13.06
N ILE A 403 0.27 20.09 13.00
CA ILE A 403 0.99 20.57 14.19
C ILE A 403 0.05 21.43 15.06
N GLY A 404 -0.84 22.22 14.43
CA GLY A 404 -1.80 23.10 15.10
C GLY A 404 -3.12 22.41 15.45
N SER A 405 -3.88 23.03 16.35
CA SER A 405 -5.14 22.47 16.89
C SER A 405 -6.42 22.98 16.22
N ASP A 406 -6.33 23.99 15.35
CA ASP A 406 -7.50 24.68 14.77
C ASP A 406 -8.51 23.73 14.11
N ARG A 407 -8.04 22.74 13.34
CA ARG A 407 -8.92 21.78 12.67
C ARG A 407 -9.58 20.80 13.64
N LEU A 408 -8.88 20.41 14.71
CA LEU A 408 -9.49 19.61 15.78
C LEU A 408 -10.57 20.42 16.51
N GLU A 409 -10.36 21.72 16.75
CA GLU A 409 -11.38 22.59 17.34
C GLU A 409 -12.61 22.76 16.44
N GLN A 410 -12.38 22.89 15.13
CA GLN A 410 -13.46 22.90 14.13
C GLN A 410 -14.22 21.58 14.11
N ALA A 411 -13.53 20.43 14.21
CA ALA A 411 -14.17 19.12 14.32
C ALA A 411 -15.04 19.00 15.59
N VAL A 412 -14.53 19.44 16.75
CA VAL A 412 -15.32 19.49 18.00
C VAL A 412 -16.57 20.35 17.84
N THR A 413 -16.45 21.51 17.20
CA THR A 413 -17.59 22.39 16.92
C THR A 413 -18.61 21.69 16.02
N ALA A 414 -18.16 21.05 14.93
CA ALA A 414 -19.03 20.32 14.01
C ALA A 414 -19.82 19.20 14.72
N TYR A 415 -19.16 18.36 15.52
CA TYR A 415 -19.84 17.30 16.27
C TYR A 415 -20.81 17.87 17.31
N THR A 416 -20.46 18.97 17.97
CA THR A 416 -21.33 19.61 18.96
C THR A 416 -22.62 20.14 18.31
N GLU A 417 -22.54 20.70 17.10
CA GLU A 417 -23.73 21.12 16.35
C GLU A 417 -24.58 19.93 15.91
N ILE A 418 -23.98 18.83 15.45
CA ILE A 418 -24.72 17.60 15.07
C ILE A 418 -25.50 17.06 16.28
N LEU A 419 -24.90 17.07 17.47
CA LEU A 419 -25.54 16.62 18.71
C LEU A 419 -26.72 17.49 19.17
N LYS A 420 -26.95 18.67 18.57
CA LYS A 420 -28.18 19.46 18.79
C LYS A 420 -29.36 18.93 17.97
N GLU A 421 -29.08 18.33 16.81
CA GLU A 421 -30.10 17.77 15.90
C GLU A 421 -30.35 16.28 16.16
N HIS A 422 -29.26 15.52 16.37
CA HIS A 422 -29.31 14.12 16.76
C HIS A 422 -29.54 14.04 18.26
N SER A 423 -30.70 13.54 18.67
CA SER A 423 -30.95 13.17 20.06
C SER A 423 -30.83 11.67 20.22
N ARG A 424 -30.41 11.24 21.42
CA ARG A 424 -30.38 9.84 21.82
C ARG A 424 -31.71 9.12 21.55
N ASP A 425 -32.83 9.82 21.72
CA ASP A 425 -34.17 9.22 21.56
C ASP A 425 -34.58 9.04 20.09
N ARG A 426 -34.02 9.82 19.16
CA ARG A 426 -34.40 9.79 17.74
C ARG A 426 -33.47 8.92 16.91
N THR A 427 -32.17 9.08 17.11
CA THR A 427 -31.12 8.40 16.35
C THR A 427 -30.03 7.88 17.30
N PRO A 428 -30.34 6.90 18.17
CA PRO A 428 -29.47 6.49 19.27
C PRO A 428 -28.05 6.10 18.83
N LEU A 429 -27.93 5.32 17.75
CA LEU A 429 -26.64 4.87 17.25
C LEU A 429 -25.83 6.00 16.60
N ASP A 430 -26.47 6.89 15.80
CA ASP A 430 -25.78 8.03 15.19
C ASP A 430 -25.34 9.04 16.25
N TRP A 431 -26.18 9.25 17.26
CA TRP A 431 -25.84 10.08 18.41
C TRP A 431 -24.64 9.52 19.17
N ALA A 432 -24.60 8.21 19.45
CA ALA A 432 -23.48 7.56 20.11
C ALA A 432 -22.20 7.58 19.27
N MET A 433 -22.30 7.40 17.95
CA MET A 433 -21.18 7.55 17.03
C MET A 433 -20.63 8.97 17.04
N THR A 434 -21.50 9.98 17.05
CA THR A 434 -21.11 11.39 17.12
C THR A 434 -20.42 11.70 18.45
N GLN A 435 -20.92 11.15 19.57
CA GLN A 435 -20.27 11.26 20.88
C GLN A 435 -18.88 10.61 20.89
N MET A 436 -18.73 9.43 20.30
CA MET A 436 -17.43 8.76 20.19
C MET A 436 -16.44 9.59 19.36
N ASN A 437 -16.85 10.13 18.22
CA ASN A 437 -15.99 10.97 17.38
C ASN A 437 -15.63 12.30 18.05
N LEU A 438 -16.56 12.90 18.79
CA LEU A 438 -16.29 14.04 19.67
C LEU A 438 -15.24 13.69 20.72
N GLY A 439 -15.37 12.53 21.37
CA GLY A 439 -14.39 12.00 22.31
C GLY A 439 -12.99 11.86 21.69
N ASN A 440 -12.90 11.33 20.47
CA ASN A 440 -11.63 11.17 19.74
C ASN A 440 -10.95 12.54 19.51
N ALA A 441 -11.69 13.52 18.98
CA ALA A 441 -11.16 14.86 18.72
C ALA A 441 -10.73 15.58 20.00
N LEU A 442 -11.53 15.47 21.08
CA LEU A 442 -11.19 16.02 22.39
C LEU A 442 -9.97 15.34 23.03
N THR A 443 -9.80 14.03 22.82
CA THR A 443 -8.63 13.29 23.28
C THR A 443 -7.37 13.84 22.62
N LYS A 444 -7.40 14.01 21.29
CA LYS A 444 -6.26 14.55 20.53
C LYS A 444 -5.91 15.99 20.90
N LEU A 445 -6.91 16.83 21.17
CA LEU A 445 -6.69 18.16 21.74
C LEU A 445 -6.07 18.07 23.13
N GLY A 446 -6.63 17.21 23.99
CA GLY A 446 -6.12 16.98 25.34
C GLY A 446 -4.67 16.52 25.36
N GLU A 447 -4.26 15.61 24.48
CA GLU A 447 -2.87 15.16 24.32
C GLU A 447 -1.90 16.33 24.02
N ARG A 448 -2.35 17.36 23.30
CA ARG A 448 -1.54 18.54 22.93
C ARG A 448 -1.53 19.63 24.01
N GLU A 449 -2.47 19.57 24.95
CA GLU A 449 -2.61 20.52 26.05
C GLU A 449 -1.99 19.96 27.33
N ASN A 450 -1.54 20.83 28.24
CA ASN A 450 -1.06 20.40 29.57
C ASN A 450 -2.19 20.15 30.58
N GLY A 451 -3.37 20.73 30.35
CA GLY A 451 -4.52 20.65 31.26
C GLY A 451 -5.33 19.36 31.12
N THR A 452 -6.26 19.11 32.04
CA THR A 452 -7.13 17.91 32.01
C THR A 452 -8.54 18.16 31.46
N ALA A 453 -8.90 19.43 31.19
CA ALA A 453 -10.27 19.81 30.85
C ALA A 453 -10.81 19.10 29.59
N ARG A 454 -10.07 19.12 28.48
CA ARG A 454 -10.45 18.41 27.24
C ARG A 454 -10.52 16.90 27.43
N LEU A 455 -9.60 16.32 28.19
CA LEU A 455 -9.61 14.88 28.50
C LEU A 455 -10.85 14.49 29.33
N LEU A 456 -11.26 15.30 30.31
CA LEU A 456 -12.49 15.07 31.06
C LEU A 456 -13.76 15.20 30.20
N GLN A 457 -13.75 16.12 29.23
CA GLN A 457 -14.82 16.20 28.22
C GLN A 457 -14.84 14.94 27.34
N ALA A 458 -13.68 14.42 26.94
CA ALA A 458 -13.59 13.16 26.19
C ALA A 458 -14.14 11.96 26.98
N VAL A 459 -13.80 11.84 28.28
CA VAL A 459 -14.39 10.84 29.19
C VAL A 459 -15.91 10.92 29.17
N THR A 460 -16.45 12.15 29.25
CA THR A 460 -17.90 12.36 29.22
C THR A 460 -18.51 11.89 27.91
N ALA A 461 -17.92 12.27 26.77
CA ALA A 461 -18.41 11.91 25.45
C ALA A 461 -18.40 10.38 25.22
N TYR A 462 -17.29 9.69 25.52
CA TYR A 462 -17.24 8.23 25.43
C TYR A 462 -18.22 7.54 26.38
N SER A 463 -18.37 8.05 27.61
CA SER A 463 -19.35 7.50 28.57
C SER A 463 -20.80 7.66 28.07
N GLN A 464 -21.09 8.72 27.31
CA GLN A 464 -22.39 8.90 26.66
C GLN A 464 -22.56 7.88 25.51
N ALA A 465 -21.54 7.69 24.67
CA ALA A 465 -21.57 6.70 23.59
C ALA A 465 -21.83 5.28 24.12
N LEU A 466 -21.16 4.88 25.21
CA LEU A 466 -21.33 3.58 25.88
C LEU A 466 -22.72 3.33 26.47
N LYS A 467 -23.63 4.32 26.49
CA LYS A 467 -25.04 4.08 26.85
C LYS A 467 -25.82 3.35 25.76
N GLU A 468 -25.41 3.51 24.50
CA GLU A 468 -26.02 2.84 23.35
C GLU A 468 -25.10 1.76 22.79
N PHE A 469 -23.79 2.02 22.79
CA PHE A 469 -22.81 1.02 22.44
C PHE A 469 -22.69 0.03 23.59
N THR A 470 -23.41 -1.07 23.46
CA THR A 470 -23.36 -2.19 24.41
C THR A 470 -22.64 -3.37 23.77
N ARG A 471 -22.00 -4.19 24.61
CA ARG A 471 -21.31 -5.40 24.17
C ARG A 471 -22.20 -6.32 23.33
N ASN A 472 -23.49 -6.46 23.70
CA ASN A 472 -24.42 -7.34 22.97
C ASN A 472 -25.00 -6.70 21.71
N GLY A 473 -25.08 -5.36 21.64
CA GLY A 473 -25.69 -4.66 20.51
C GLY A 473 -24.68 -4.37 19.40
N VAL A 474 -23.55 -3.77 19.75
CA VAL A 474 -22.51 -3.33 18.81
C VAL A 474 -21.11 -3.60 19.41
N PRO A 475 -20.72 -4.89 19.54
CA PRO A 475 -19.56 -5.31 20.32
C PRO A 475 -18.24 -4.61 19.92
N MET A 476 -18.02 -4.41 18.62
CA MET A 476 -16.79 -3.79 18.12
C MET A 476 -16.72 -2.30 18.47
N GLN A 477 -17.81 -1.55 18.32
CA GLN A 477 -17.89 -0.15 18.71
C GLN A 477 -17.78 0.00 20.24
N TRP A 478 -18.38 -0.92 20.99
CA TRP A 478 -18.26 -0.97 22.45
C TRP A 478 -16.80 -1.18 22.88
N ALA A 479 -16.10 -2.16 22.31
CA ALA A 479 -14.69 -2.44 22.62
C ALA A 479 -13.76 -1.29 22.20
N MET A 480 -13.97 -0.71 21.01
CA MET A 480 -13.21 0.44 20.54
C MET A 480 -13.40 1.67 21.45
N THR A 481 -14.62 1.90 21.92
CA THR A 481 -14.90 3.02 22.84
C THR A 481 -14.23 2.80 24.19
N HIS A 482 -14.21 1.55 24.68
CA HIS A 482 -13.47 1.20 25.89
C HIS A 482 -11.95 1.34 25.73
N LEU A 483 -11.38 0.94 24.59
CA LEU A 483 -9.97 1.16 24.25
C LEU A 483 -9.65 2.66 24.31
N ASN A 484 -10.43 3.49 23.62
CA ASN A 484 -10.19 4.94 23.59
C ASN A 484 -10.38 5.60 24.96
N LEU A 485 -11.35 5.12 25.75
CA LEU A 485 -11.55 5.59 27.11
C LEU A 485 -10.36 5.23 28.01
N GLY A 486 -9.76 4.04 27.83
CA GLY A 486 -8.52 3.65 28.49
C GLY A 486 -7.35 4.59 28.17
N THR A 487 -7.22 5.00 26.91
CA THR A 487 -6.20 5.97 26.48
C THR A 487 -6.37 7.33 27.16
N VAL A 488 -7.61 7.82 27.29
CA VAL A 488 -7.89 9.07 27.99
C VAL A 488 -7.58 8.95 29.48
N PHE A 489 -7.94 7.83 30.10
CA PHE A 489 -7.64 7.59 31.51
C PHE A 489 -6.14 7.45 31.78
N LEU A 490 -5.38 6.84 30.86
CA LEU A 490 -3.92 6.83 30.92
C LEU A 490 -3.36 8.26 30.90
N ALA A 491 -3.75 9.07 29.92
CA ALA A 491 -3.29 10.46 29.81
C ALA A 491 -3.67 11.31 31.04
N LEU A 492 -4.87 11.13 31.59
CA LEU A 492 -5.28 11.75 32.85
C LEU A 492 -4.42 11.24 34.02
N GLY A 493 -4.19 9.93 34.08
CA GLY A 493 -3.36 9.31 35.11
C GLY A 493 -1.93 9.82 35.08
N GLU A 494 -1.31 10.00 33.92
CA GLU A 494 0.03 10.57 33.80
C GLU A 494 0.09 12.00 34.37
N ARG A 495 -0.96 12.80 34.19
CA ARG A 495 -1.04 14.21 34.64
C ARG A 495 -1.45 14.38 36.09
N GLU A 496 -2.27 13.48 36.62
CA GLU A 496 -2.78 13.51 38.00
C GLU A 496 -1.83 12.78 38.95
N ASN A 497 -1.73 13.20 40.22
CA ASN A 497 -0.84 12.53 41.18
C ASN A 497 -1.34 11.15 41.64
N ALA A 498 -2.66 10.94 41.62
CA ALA A 498 -3.28 9.70 42.11
C ALA A 498 -3.27 8.59 41.04
N THR A 499 -3.25 7.34 41.49
CA THR A 499 -3.30 6.16 40.60
C THR A 499 -4.71 5.78 40.17
N ALA A 500 -5.75 6.39 40.74
CA ALA A 500 -7.15 6.03 40.47
C ALA A 500 -7.53 6.07 38.97
N ARG A 501 -6.94 6.99 38.20
CA ARG A 501 -7.14 7.04 36.75
C ARG A 501 -6.46 5.88 36.02
N LEU A 502 -5.31 5.43 36.50
CA LEU A 502 -4.64 4.26 35.95
C LEU A 502 -5.48 3.00 36.20
N ASP A 503 -6.14 2.88 37.37
CA ASP A 503 -7.06 1.77 37.65
C ASP A 503 -8.25 1.77 36.66
N GLN A 504 -8.75 2.96 36.34
CA GLN A 504 -9.80 3.14 35.32
C GLN A 504 -9.31 2.79 33.91
N ALA A 505 -8.06 3.10 33.57
CA ALA A 505 -7.45 2.73 32.29
C ALA A 505 -7.34 1.19 32.16
N VAL A 506 -6.83 0.49 33.18
CA VAL A 506 -6.77 -0.98 33.21
C VAL A 506 -8.17 -1.58 33.04
N THR A 507 -9.15 -1.04 33.76
CA THR A 507 -10.55 -1.51 33.64
C THR A 507 -11.06 -1.35 32.22
N ALA A 508 -10.88 -0.19 31.61
CA ALA A 508 -11.35 0.09 30.26
C ALA A 508 -10.67 -0.79 29.21
N TYR A 509 -9.35 -0.98 29.27
CA TYR A 509 -8.65 -1.91 28.38
C TYR A 509 -9.06 -3.37 28.59
N THR A 510 -9.31 -3.78 29.84
CA THR A 510 -9.80 -5.13 30.14
C THR A 510 -11.20 -5.37 29.56
N GLU A 511 -12.08 -4.36 29.56
CA GLU A 511 -13.37 -4.44 28.87
C GLU A 511 -13.18 -4.59 27.36
N ALA A 512 -12.30 -3.79 26.73
CA ALA A 512 -12.01 -3.91 25.30
C ALA A 512 -11.50 -5.32 24.92
N LEU A 513 -10.64 -5.92 25.75
CA LEU A 513 -10.10 -7.28 25.56
C LEU A 513 -11.15 -8.40 25.60
N LYS A 514 -12.39 -8.13 26.02
CA LYS A 514 -13.48 -9.12 25.92
C LYS A 514 -13.91 -9.38 24.48
N GLU A 515 -13.67 -8.43 23.57
CA GLU A 515 -13.93 -8.57 22.12
C GLU A 515 -12.64 -8.54 21.30
N TYR A 516 -11.65 -7.74 21.72
CA TYR A 516 -10.31 -7.75 21.16
C TYR A 516 -9.54 -8.94 21.68
N THR A 517 -9.52 -10.03 20.91
CA THR A 517 -8.91 -11.30 21.30
C THR A 517 -7.77 -11.65 20.34
N ARG A 518 -6.75 -12.35 20.85
CA ARG A 518 -5.59 -12.79 20.05
C ARG A 518 -6.03 -13.53 18.78
N ASP A 519 -7.07 -14.35 18.86
CA ASP A 519 -7.49 -15.21 17.74
C ASP A 519 -8.36 -14.48 16.71
N ARG A 520 -9.24 -13.55 17.13
CA ARG A 520 -10.23 -12.94 16.22
C ARG A 520 -9.80 -11.57 15.72
N THR A 521 -9.05 -10.83 16.54
CA THR A 521 -8.65 -9.44 16.31
C THR A 521 -7.22 -9.23 16.84
N PRO A 522 -6.24 -9.99 16.31
CA PRO A 522 -4.88 -10.05 16.85
C PRO A 522 -4.23 -8.68 16.97
N LEU A 523 -4.37 -7.81 15.96
CA LEU A 523 -3.78 -6.48 15.95
C LEU A 523 -4.38 -5.57 17.03
N ASP A 524 -5.71 -5.50 17.15
CA ASP A 524 -6.36 -4.70 18.19
C ASP A 524 -6.05 -5.24 19.59
N TRP A 525 -5.97 -6.57 19.74
CA TRP A 525 -5.52 -7.20 20.96
C TRP A 525 -4.09 -6.76 21.33
N ALA A 526 -3.15 -6.84 20.38
CA ALA A 526 -1.75 -6.45 20.59
C ALA A 526 -1.59 -4.95 20.91
N ILE A 527 -2.33 -4.08 20.23
CA ILE A 527 -2.39 -2.64 20.54
C ILE A 527 -2.90 -2.43 21.98
N THR A 528 -3.93 -3.17 22.38
CA THR A 528 -4.47 -3.08 23.74
C THR A 528 -3.47 -3.57 24.80
N GLN A 529 -2.71 -4.64 24.50
CA GLN A 529 -1.61 -5.07 25.38
C GLN A 529 -0.52 -4.00 25.49
N LEU A 530 -0.10 -3.39 24.38
CA LEU A 530 0.90 -2.31 24.39
C LEU A 530 0.44 -1.12 25.23
N ASN A 531 -0.85 -0.79 25.18
CA ASN A 531 -1.43 0.26 26.01
C ASN A 531 -1.46 -0.12 27.51
N LEU A 532 -1.70 -1.39 27.84
CA LEU A 532 -1.56 -1.89 29.22
C LEU A 532 -0.11 -1.81 29.70
N ALA A 533 0.87 -2.09 28.84
CA ALA A 533 2.28 -1.90 29.16
C ALA A 533 2.60 -0.43 29.52
N ALA A 534 2.02 0.53 28.78
CA ALA A 534 2.17 1.94 29.07
C ALA A 534 1.53 2.34 30.42
N VAL A 535 0.36 1.77 30.76
CA VAL A 535 -0.28 1.98 32.07
C VAL A 535 0.61 1.48 33.20
N GLU A 536 1.18 0.30 33.07
CA GLU A 536 2.14 -0.25 34.04
C GLU A 536 3.38 0.64 34.18
N GLY A 537 3.91 1.16 33.06
CA GLY A 537 4.98 2.16 33.08
C GLY A 537 4.61 3.43 33.84
N ALA A 538 3.37 3.91 33.71
CA ALA A 538 2.86 5.07 34.46
C ALA A 538 2.69 4.76 35.96
N TYR A 539 2.25 3.56 36.33
CA TYR A 539 2.22 3.13 37.73
C TYR A 539 3.62 3.11 38.35
N PHE A 540 4.60 2.55 37.64
CA PHE A 540 5.99 2.57 38.10
C PHE A 540 6.46 4.00 38.36
N GLY A 541 6.17 4.93 37.44
CA GLY A 541 6.53 6.33 37.62
C GLY A 541 5.93 7.00 38.88
N LYS A 542 4.82 6.48 39.41
CA LYS A 542 4.14 7.03 40.61
C LYS A 542 4.46 6.29 41.89
N THR A 543 4.67 4.98 41.80
CA THR A 543 4.83 4.08 42.97
C THR A 543 6.26 3.67 43.21
N ASN A 544 7.10 3.71 42.16
CA ASN A 544 8.44 3.16 42.13
C ASN A 544 8.50 1.65 42.46
N ASP A 545 7.38 0.92 42.31
CA ASP A 545 7.33 -0.52 42.51
C ASP A 545 7.77 -1.26 41.23
N PRO A 546 8.93 -1.96 41.25
CA PRO A 546 9.48 -2.63 40.08
C PRO A 546 8.59 -3.74 39.52
N ALA A 547 7.62 -4.28 40.29
CA ALA A 547 6.68 -5.26 39.77
C ALA A 547 5.86 -4.74 38.57
N HIS A 548 5.67 -3.42 38.49
CA HIS A 548 5.04 -2.78 37.33
C HIS A 548 5.92 -2.85 36.07
N LEU A 549 7.26 -2.78 36.19
CA LEU A 549 8.15 -2.95 35.04
C LEU A 549 8.10 -4.39 34.50
N ASP A 550 7.93 -5.37 35.38
CA ASP A 550 7.77 -6.78 34.99
C ASP A 550 6.47 -7.03 34.22
N ARG A 551 5.36 -6.47 34.70
CA ARG A 551 4.07 -6.51 33.97
C ARG A 551 4.14 -5.77 32.65
N ALA A 552 4.75 -4.58 32.62
CA ALA A 552 4.93 -3.81 31.40
C ALA A 552 5.70 -4.59 30.32
N ALA A 553 6.80 -5.24 30.69
CA ALA A 553 7.59 -6.06 29.78
C ALA A 553 6.75 -7.23 29.23
N SER A 554 6.04 -7.95 30.11
CA SER A 554 5.20 -9.08 29.69
C SER A 554 4.12 -8.68 28.67
N PHE A 555 3.49 -7.52 28.85
CA PHE A 555 2.49 -7.01 27.90
C PHE A 555 3.12 -6.58 26.58
N ALA A 556 4.27 -5.91 26.61
CA ALA A 556 4.99 -5.49 25.40
C ALA A 556 5.49 -6.69 24.59
N ASP A 557 6.04 -7.74 25.24
CA ASP A 557 6.55 -8.93 24.55
C ASP A 557 5.46 -9.65 23.77
N VAL A 558 4.29 -9.89 24.38
CA VAL A 558 3.19 -10.59 23.70
C VAL A 558 2.57 -9.75 22.59
N ALA A 559 2.57 -8.42 22.71
CA ALA A 559 2.14 -7.53 21.63
C ALA A 559 3.12 -7.60 20.44
N ARG A 560 4.42 -7.63 20.75
CA ARG A 560 5.50 -7.71 19.76
C ARG A 560 5.42 -8.95 18.89
N GLU A 561 5.11 -10.11 19.47
CA GLU A 561 4.90 -11.37 18.72
C GLU A 561 3.90 -11.15 17.57
N ILE A 562 2.74 -10.58 17.89
CA ILE A 562 1.68 -10.34 16.91
C ILE A 562 2.09 -9.28 15.89
N PHE A 563 2.78 -8.20 16.32
CA PHE A 563 3.25 -7.19 15.38
C PHE A 563 4.31 -7.72 14.42
N VAL A 564 5.16 -8.65 14.87
CA VAL A 564 6.14 -9.34 14.00
C VAL A 564 5.42 -10.27 13.02
N GLU A 565 4.48 -11.08 13.50
CA GLU A 565 3.66 -11.96 12.66
C GLU A 565 2.89 -11.15 11.59
N ALA A 566 2.34 -10.00 11.97
CA ALA A 566 1.62 -9.09 11.09
C ALA A 566 2.53 -8.15 10.27
N GLN A 567 3.86 -8.23 10.46
CA GLN A 567 4.85 -7.35 9.82
C GLN A 567 4.55 -5.85 10.00
N ALA A 568 4.01 -5.48 11.15
CA ALA A 568 3.58 -4.13 11.48
C ALA A 568 4.78 -3.28 11.96
N SER A 569 5.71 -2.97 11.04
CA SER A 569 7.04 -2.37 11.33
C SER A 569 7.01 -1.16 12.26
N ARG A 570 6.01 -0.29 12.13
CA ARG A 570 5.83 0.87 13.03
C ARG A 570 5.60 0.43 14.48
N TYR A 571 4.73 -0.55 14.69
CA TYR A 571 4.40 -1.05 16.03
C TYR A 571 5.53 -1.89 16.61
N ILE A 572 6.28 -2.63 15.77
CA ILE A 572 7.50 -3.32 16.20
C ILE A 572 8.50 -2.30 16.77
N MET A 573 8.78 -1.23 16.02
CA MET A 573 9.70 -0.16 16.46
C MET A 573 9.24 0.50 17.78
N MET A 574 7.96 0.83 17.90
CA MET A 574 7.40 1.40 19.13
C MET A 574 7.54 0.45 20.32
N THR A 575 7.31 -0.85 20.10
CA THR A 575 7.40 -1.87 21.15
C THR A 575 8.84 -2.09 21.58
N ASP A 576 9.79 -2.13 20.62
CA ASP A 576 11.23 -2.22 20.91
C ASP A 576 11.71 -1.03 21.76
N GLN A 577 11.28 0.19 21.44
CA GLN A 577 11.59 1.39 22.23
C GLN A 577 11.07 1.29 23.68
N ILE A 578 9.87 0.74 23.87
CA ILE A 578 9.29 0.54 25.20
C ILE A 578 10.10 -0.51 25.98
N LEU A 579 10.46 -1.63 25.35
CA LEU A 579 11.27 -2.68 25.97
C LEU A 579 12.65 -2.17 26.38
N ASP A 580 13.32 -1.40 25.51
CA ASP A 580 14.61 -0.77 25.80
C ASP A 580 14.52 0.22 26.97
N ALA A 581 13.44 1.02 27.02
CA ALA A 581 13.19 1.95 28.11
C ALA A 581 12.93 1.22 29.44
N ILE A 582 12.23 0.08 29.41
CA ILE A 582 12.00 -0.76 30.60
C ILE A 582 13.33 -1.34 31.10
N GLN A 583 14.16 -1.89 30.20
CA GLN A 583 15.47 -2.41 30.56
C GLN A 583 16.36 -1.35 31.18
N SER A 584 16.38 -0.14 30.61
CA SER A 584 17.15 0.99 31.13
C SER A 584 16.70 1.47 32.52
N ARG A 585 15.42 1.26 32.88
CA ARG A 585 14.89 1.58 34.22
C ARG A 585 15.16 0.49 35.25
N ARG A 586 15.50 -0.73 34.81
CA ARG A 586 15.86 -1.86 35.68
C ARG A 586 17.33 -1.85 36.08
N SER A 587 18.21 -1.34 35.20
CA SER A 587 19.64 -1.14 35.44
C SER A 587 19.90 0.07 36.34
#